data_AF-A0A853BGJ4-F1
#
_entry.id   AF-A0A853BGJ4-F1
#
_cell.length_a   1.000
_cell.length_b   1.000
_cell.length_c   1.000
_cell.angle_alpha   90.00
_cell.angle_beta   90.00
_cell.angle_gamma   90.00
#
_symmetry.space_group_name_H-M   'P 1'
#
loop_
_entity.id
_entity.type
_entity.pdbx_description
1 polymer ?
#
loop_
_entity_poly.entity_id
_entity_poly.type
_entity_poly.pdbx_seq_one_letter_code
_entity_poly.pdbx_strand_id
1 'polypeptide(L)' 'MTRPISGRTPRHLESADDNAFPGDPAKLAAAICDTTRDPNPPLRLALGPGTYSAIHAARTDRLTALQAQRDLAESVAFTH' A
#
# COMPACT_ATOMS: atom_id res chain seq x y z
N MET A 1 -17.53 -26.64 -24.81
CA MET A 1 -16.27 -27.16 -24.23
C MET A 1 -15.47 -25.96 -23.73
N THR A 2 -15.62 -25.63 -22.44
CA THR A 2 -15.03 -24.44 -21.81
C THR A 2 -13.55 -24.66 -21.57
N ARG A 3 -12.69 -23.81 -22.14
CA ARG A 3 -11.23 -23.89 -21.92
C ARG A 3 -10.93 -23.40 -20.50
N PRO A 4 -10.17 -24.14 -19.67
CA PRO A 4 -9.72 -23.63 -18.40
C PRO A 4 -8.74 -22.48 -18.65
N ILE A 5 -9.00 -21.34 -18.01
CA ILE A 5 -8.06 -20.22 -17.89
C ILE A 5 -6.86 -20.68 -17.07
N SER A 6 -5.88 -21.31 -17.72
CA SER A 6 -4.59 -21.57 -17.09
C SER A 6 -3.91 -20.21 -16.89
N GLY A 7 -3.86 -19.76 -15.63
CA GLY A 7 -3.10 -18.60 -15.23
C GLY A 7 -1.64 -18.85 -15.60
N ARG A 8 -1.19 -18.23 -16.69
CA ARG A 8 0.20 -18.27 -17.12
C ARG A 8 0.99 -17.43 -16.12
N THR A 9 1.58 -18.07 -15.11
CA THR A 9 2.66 -17.49 -14.32
C THR A 9 3.73 -17.03 -15.32
N PRO A 10 4.17 -15.76 -15.27
CA PRO A 10 5.25 -15.32 -16.13
C PRO A 10 6.48 -16.18 -15.82
N ARG A 11 7.02 -16.85 -16.84
CA ARG A 11 8.13 -17.83 -16.78
C ARG A 11 9.38 -17.34 -16.02
N HIS A 12 9.48 -16.04 -15.77
CA HIS A 12 10.52 -15.41 -14.94
C HIS A 12 10.39 -15.70 -13.45
N LEU A 13 9.18 -16.00 -12.94
CA LEU A 13 8.95 -16.29 -11.52
C LEU A 13 9.38 -17.72 -11.16
N GLU A 14 9.34 -18.65 -12.12
CA GLU A 14 9.71 -20.07 -11.93
C GLU A 14 11.22 -20.27 -11.77
N SER A 15 12.04 -19.33 -12.24
CA SER A 15 13.50 -19.33 -12.14
C SER A 15 14.05 -18.29 -11.17
N ALA A 16 13.17 -17.54 -10.49
CA ALA A 16 13.59 -16.56 -9.51
C ALA A 16 13.96 -17.28 -8.22
N ASP A 17 15.19 -17.09 -7.75
CA ASP A 17 15.56 -17.51 -6.39
C ASP A 17 14.56 -16.90 -5.39
N ASP A 18 14.22 -17.63 -4.32
CA ASP A 18 13.32 -17.13 -3.27
C ASP A 18 13.80 -15.81 -2.64
N ASN A 19 15.07 -15.46 -2.84
CA ASN A 19 15.71 -14.23 -2.38
C ASN A 19 15.64 -13.06 -3.38
N ALA A 20 15.07 -13.27 -4.57
CA ALA A 20 14.89 -12.23 -5.59
C ALA A 20 13.81 -11.21 -5.21
N PHE A 21 12.92 -11.57 -4.27
CA PHE A 21 11.87 -10.70 -3.75
C PHE A 21 12.11 -10.40 -2.27
N PRO A 22 11.99 -9.13 -1.83
CA PRO A 22 12.25 -8.74 -0.45
C PRO A 22 11.19 -9.20 0.56
N GLY A 23 10.29 -10.12 0.18
CA GLY A 23 9.17 -10.56 1.01
C GLY A 23 8.68 -11.97 0.67
N ASP A 24 8.10 -12.63 1.68
CA ASP A 24 7.52 -13.97 1.58
C ASP A 24 6.22 -13.95 0.74
N PRO A 25 6.18 -14.61 -0.43
CA PRO A 25 5.04 -14.56 -1.33
C PRO A 25 3.77 -15.17 -0.74
N ALA A 26 3.89 -16.20 0.13
CA ALA A 26 2.74 -16.82 0.78
C ALA A 26 2.11 -15.86 1.79
N LYS A 27 2.93 -15.15 2.58
CA LYS A 27 2.44 -14.12 3.52
C LYS A 27 1.80 -12.94 2.80
N LEU A 28 2.36 -12.52 1.67
CA LEU A 28 1.78 -11.45 0.84
C LEU A 28 0.41 -11.85 0.29
N ALA A 29 0.29 -13.05 -0.29
CA ALA A 29 -0.98 -13.55 -0.81
C ALA A 29 -2.05 -13.68 0.29
N ALA A 30 -1.69 -14.18 1.47
CA ALA A 30 -2.58 -14.25 2.62
C ALA A 30 -3.08 -12.86 3.03
N ALA A 31 -2.18 -11.89 3.20
CA ALA A 31 -2.54 -10.51 3.57
C ALA A 31 -3.49 -9.87 2.55
N ILE A 32 -3.28 -10.11 1.25
CA ILE A 32 -4.18 -9.61 0.20
C ILE A 32 -5.56 -10.25 0.33
N CYS A 33 -5.63 -11.58 0.46
CA CYS A 33 -6.90 -12.30 0.60
C CYS A 33 -7.68 -11.84 1.85
N ASP A 34 -7.00 -11.72 2.97
CA ASP A 34 -7.60 -11.29 4.23
C ASP A 34 -8.13 -9.86 4.10
N THR A 35 -7.37 -8.97 3.47
CA THR A 35 -7.81 -7.60 3.20
C THR A 35 -9.08 -7.55 2.35
N THR A 36 -9.22 -8.41 1.32
CA THR A 36 -10.44 -8.44 0.49
C THR A 36 -11.68 -8.95 1.21
N ARG A 37 -11.50 -9.63 2.35
CA ARG A 37 -12.57 -10.18 3.18
C ARG A 37 -12.93 -9.28 4.35
N ASP A 38 -12.13 -8.24 4.60
CA ASP A 38 -12.42 -7.23 5.62
C ASP A 38 -13.69 -6.44 5.21
N PRO A 39 -14.68 -6.25 6.10
CA PRO A 39 -15.88 -5.47 5.80
C PRO A 39 -15.60 -3.99 5.53
N ASN A 40 -14.44 -3.46 5.94
CA ASN A 40 -14.01 -2.09 5.69
C ASN A 40 -12.51 -2.05 5.32
N PRO A 41 -12.14 -2.52 4.13
CA PRO A 41 -10.75 -2.66 3.75
C PRO A 41 -10.09 -1.28 3.54
N PRO A 42 -8.79 -1.13 3.90
CA PRO A 42 -8.06 0.09 3.60
C PRO A 42 -7.95 0.31 2.08
N LEU A 43 -8.08 1.57 1.64
CA LEU A 43 -7.90 1.95 0.23
C LEU A 43 -6.51 1.62 -0.31
N ARG A 44 -5.49 1.57 0.57
CA ARG A 44 -4.11 1.23 0.23
C ARG A 44 -3.53 0.33 1.31
N LEU A 45 -3.10 -0.86 0.90
CA LEU A 45 -2.41 -1.82 1.75
C LEU A 45 -0.89 -1.68 1.56
N ALA A 46 -0.17 -1.33 2.62
CA ALA A 46 1.30 -1.30 2.60
C ALA A 46 1.84 -2.69 2.93
N LEU A 47 2.48 -3.32 1.95
CA LEU A 47 3.07 -4.65 2.11
C LEU A 47 4.59 -4.54 2.27
N GLY A 48 5.08 -4.98 3.43
CA GLY A 48 6.50 -4.98 3.78
C GLY A 48 6.98 -3.70 4.50
N PRO A 49 8.07 -3.80 5.29
CA PRO A 49 8.54 -2.73 6.16
C PRO A 49 9.08 -1.52 5.39
N GLY A 50 9.78 -1.74 4.27
CA GLY A 50 10.30 -0.65 3.43
C GLY A 50 9.18 0.21 2.83
N THR A 51 8.12 -0.45 2.32
CA THR A 51 6.91 0.20 1.81
C THR A 51 6.23 1.04 2.89
N TYR A 52 6.06 0.47 4.10
CA TYR A 52 5.48 1.18 5.24
C TYR A 52 6.29 2.43 5.59
N SER A 53 7.60 2.28 5.79
CA SER A 53 8.49 3.40 6.17
C SER A 53 8.48 4.53 5.14
N ALA A 54 8.53 4.21 3.84
CA ALA A 54 8.49 5.22 2.78
C ALA A 54 7.16 5.98 2.75
N ILE A 55 6.03 5.27 2.87
CA ILE A 55 4.71 5.90 2.89
C ILE A 55 4.53 6.73 4.16
N HIS A 56 4.98 6.22 5.30
CA HIS A 56 4.92 6.92 6.58
C HIS A 56 5.69 8.24 6.53
N ALA A 57 6.96 8.20 6.11
CA ALA A 57 7.78 9.40 5.94
C ALA A 57 7.10 10.44 5.05
N ALA A 58 6.66 10.05 3.84
CA ALA A 58 6.02 10.96 2.91
C ALA A 58 4.70 11.56 3.43
N ARG A 59 3.94 10.82 4.26
CA ARG A 59 2.72 11.33 4.89
C ARG A 59 3.04 12.30 6.02
N THR A 60 4.01 11.98 6.86
CA THR A 60 4.46 12.85 7.96
C THR A 60 5.00 14.17 7.43
N ASP A 61 5.78 14.14 6.35
CA ASP A 61 6.31 15.35 5.71
C ASP A 61 5.18 16.25 5.20
N ARG A 62 4.19 15.66 4.49
CA ARG A 62 3.02 16.39 4.00
C ARG A 62 2.16 16.94 5.12
N LEU A 63 1.98 16.18 6.21
CA LEU A 63 1.24 16.63 7.38
C LEU A 63 1.94 17.81 8.04
N THR A 64 3.26 17.74 8.20
CA THR A 64 4.08 18.80 8.77
C THR A 64 3.97 20.08 7.93
N ALA A 65 4.07 19.96 6.61
CA ALA A 65 3.93 21.08 5.68
C ALA A 65 2.54 21.73 5.77
N LEU A 66 1.47 20.92 5.91
CA LEU A 66 0.11 21.41 6.10
C LEU A 66 -0.03 22.16 7.44
N GLN A 67 0.50 21.59 8.53
CA GLN A 67 0.43 22.18 9.85
C GLN A 67 1.14 23.53 9.95
N ALA A 68 2.22 23.73 9.19
CA ALA A 68 2.92 25.01 9.10
C ALA A 68 2.06 26.13 8.47
N GLN A 69 0.98 25.79 7.76
CA GLN A 69 0.07 26.75 7.12
C GLN A 69 -1.15 27.07 7.99
N ARG A 70 -1.20 26.56 9.24
CA ARG A 70 -2.36 26.68 10.11
C ARG A 70 -2.80 28.13 10.34
N ASP A 71 -1.89 28.99 10.75
CA ASP A 71 -2.23 30.39 11.09
C ASP A 71 -2.77 31.15 9.87
N LEU A 72 -2.21 30.89 8.69
CA LEU A 72 -2.71 31.45 7.43
C LEU A 72 -4.13 30.94 7.13
N ALA A 73 -4.36 29.64 7.28
CA ALA A 73 -5.68 29.06 7.07
C ALA A 73 -6.72 29.61 8.05
N GLU A 74 -6.34 29.87 9.31
CA GLU A 74 -7.20 30.48 10.32
C GLU A 74 -7.46 31.97 10.03
N SER A 75 -6.50 32.69 9.45
CA SER A 75 -6.63 34.14 9.16
C SER A 75 -7.73 34.49 8.14
N VAL A 76 -8.11 33.54 7.29
CA VAL A 76 -9.14 33.73 6.25
C VAL A 76 -10.51 33.19 6.65
N ALA A 77 -10.64 32.69 7.88
CA ALA A 77 -11.92 32.25 8.41
C ALA A 77 -12.89 33.44 8.57
N PHE A 78 -14.17 33.21 8.28
CA PHE A 78 -15.20 34.23 8.49
C PHE A 78 -15.45 34.39 10.00
N THR A 79 -15.15 35.57 10.55
CA THR A 79 -15.42 35.89 11.97
C THR A 79 -16.73 36.68 12.05
N HIS A 80 -17.72 36.18 12.81
CA HIS A 80 -18.95 36.90 13.17
C HIS A 80 -18.77 37.62 14.51
#